data_AF-A0A6M4G8A7-F1
#
_entry.id   AF-A0A6M4G8A7-F1
#
_cell.length_a   1.000
_cell.length_b   1.000
_cell.length_c   1.000
_cell.angle_alpha   90.00
_cell.angle_beta   90.00
_cell.angle_gamma   90.00
#
_symmetry.space_group_name_H-M   'P 1'
#
loop_
_entity.id
_entity.type
_entity.pdbx_description
1 polymer ?
#
loop_
_entity_poly.entity_id
_entity_poly.type
_entity_poly.pdbx_seq_one_letter_code
_entity_poly.pdbx_strand_id
1 'polypeptide(L)'
;MALEEFVHQLAEYVALLVNLMAILAIAIGSVQGAIGLTGLLLFKADESKLMPVWMSFGRWAVAGLSFQLAADIVETSIAPTWAEIGKLGAIAAIRTFLNYFLDRDLEGIREREKAKAEAEAV
;
A
#
# COMPACT_ATOMS: atom_id res chain seq x y z
N MET A 1 -15.75 -32.34 4.66
CA MET A 1 -16.10 -32.25 3.22
C MET A 1 -17.02 -31.06 2.94
N ALA A 2 -18.37 -31.14 3.01
CA ALA A 2 -19.23 -30.00 2.61
C ALA A 2 -19.03 -28.69 3.41
N LEU A 3 -18.78 -28.78 4.72
CA LEU A 3 -18.53 -27.59 5.56
C LEU A 3 -17.16 -26.95 5.29
N GLU A 4 -16.11 -27.76 5.09
CA GLU A 4 -14.76 -27.26 4.80
C GLU A 4 -14.71 -26.55 3.44
N GLU A 5 -15.41 -27.10 2.44
CA GLU A 5 -15.50 -26.53 1.10
C GLU A 5 -16.31 -25.23 1.09
N PHE A 6 -17.37 -25.15 1.89
CA PHE A 6 -18.13 -23.93 2.10
C PHE A 6 -17.29 -22.83 2.78
N VAL A 7 -16.50 -23.20 3.81
CA VAL A 7 -15.62 -22.25 4.51
C VAL A 7 -14.50 -21.74 3.59
N HIS A 8 -13.92 -22.60 2.75
CA HIS A 8 -12.91 -22.20 1.77
C HIS A 8 -13.48 -21.21 0.74
N GLN A 9 -14.60 -21.54 0.10
CA GLN A 9 -15.24 -20.63 -0.86
C GLN A 9 -15.58 -19.28 -0.21
N LEU A 10 -16.13 -19.30 1.02
CA LEU A 10 -16.47 -18.08 1.72
C LEU A 10 -15.23 -17.22 1.98
N ALA A 11 -14.14 -17.82 2.44
CA ALA A 11 -12.90 -17.11 2.71
C ALA A 11 -12.24 -16.55 1.43
N GLU A 12 -12.29 -17.28 0.31
CA GLU A 12 -11.87 -16.75 -0.99
C GLU A 12 -12.69 -15.51 -1.40
N TYR A 13 -14.02 -15.54 -1.26
CA TYR A 13 -14.87 -14.39 -1.55
C TYR A 13 -14.57 -13.20 -0.62
N VAL A 14 -14.29 -13.47 0.66
CA VAL A 14 -13.90 -12.43 1.62
C VAL A 14 -12.57 -11.82 1.24
N ALA A 15 -11.54 -12.63 0.96
CA ALA A 15 -10.23 -12.15 0.54
C ALA A 15 -10.34 -11.31 -0.74
N LEU A 16 -11.14 -11.76 -1.72
CA LEU A 16 -11.39 -11.03 -2.96
C LEU A 16 -12.07 -9.68 -2.74
N LEU A 17 -13.10 -9.63 -1.89
CA LEU A 17 -13.79 -8.39 -1.53
C LEU A 17 -12.85 -7.41 -0.82
N VAL A 18 -12.05 -7.89 0.12
CA VAL A 18 -11.09 -7.06 0.85
C VAL A 18 -10.01 -6.54 -0.10
N ASN A 19 -9.51 -7.37 -1.02
CA ASN A 19 -8.54 -6.93 -2.03
C ASN A 19 -9.15 -5.89 -2.98
N LEU A 20 -10.41 -6.03 -3.36
CA LEU A 20 -11.13 -5.02 -4.14
C LEU A 20 -11.20 -3.68 -3.39
N MET A 21 -11.48 -3.69 -2.08
CA MET A 21 -11.48 -2.49 -1.24
C MET A 21 -10.09 -1.83 -1.19
N ALA A 22 -9.03 -2.63 -1.10
CA ALA A 22 -7.65 -2.15 -1.16
C ALA A 22 -7.37 -1.39 -2.48
N ILE A 23 -7.72 -2.03 -3.61
CA ILE A 23 -7.54 -1.47 -4.95
C ILE A 23 -8.32 -0.16 -5.09
N LEU A 24 -9.58 -0.11 -4.65
CA LEU A 24 -10.40 1.09 -4.72
C LEU A 24 -9.82 2.23 -3.86
N ALA A 25 -9.36 1.94 -2.65
CA ALA A 25 -8.73 2.94 -1.78
C ALA A 25 -7.48 3.54 -2.43
N ILE A 26 -6.59 2.69 -2.98
CA ILE A 26 -5.37 3.14 -3.66
C ILE A 26 -5.72 3.92 -4.92
N ALA A 27 -6.69 3.46 -5.72
CA ALA A 27 -7.12 4.14 -6.95
C ALA A 27 -7.66 5.54 -6.66
N ILE A 28 -8.55 5.67 -5.67
CA ILE A 28 -9.12 6.96 -5.24
C ILE A 28 -8.01 7.91 -4.76
N GLY A 29 -7.13 7.42 -3.89
CA GLY A 29 -5.98 8.20 -3.42
C GLY A 29 -5.08 8.67 -4.57
N SER A 30 -4.77 7.76 -5.50
CA SER A 30 -3.94 8.05 -6.67
C SER A 30 -4.56 9.12 -7.58
N VAL A 31 -5.86 9.04 -7.85
CA VAL A 31 -6.56 10.05 -8.66
C VAL A 31 -6.56 11.41 -7.95
N GLN A 32 -6.87 11.46 -6.65
CA GLN A 32 -6.83 12.71 -5.88
C GLN A 32 -5.42 13.32 -5.85
N GLY A 33 -4.40 12.50 -5.63
CA GLY A 33 -3.00 12.91 -5.65
C GLY A 33 -2.57 13.44 -7.02
N ALA A 34 -2.93 12.74 -8.10
CA ALA A 34 -2.62 13.16 -9.46
C ALA A 34 -3.26 14.50 -9.81
N ILE A 35 -4.56 14.69 -9.52
CA ILE A 35 -5.25 15.96 -9.75
C ILE A 35 -4.59 17.09 -8.95
N GLY A 36 -4.29 16.86 -7.67
CA GLY A 36 -3.61 17.84 -6.82
C GLY A 36 -2.24 18.25 -7.37
N LEU A 37 -1.43 17.26 -7.78
CA LEU A 37 -0.11 17.48 -8.34
C LEU A 37 -0.14 18.20 -9.69
N THR A 38 -1.04 17.81 -10.59
CA THR A 38 -1.21 18.49 -11.88
C THR A 38 -1.63 19.94 -11.70
N GLY A 39 -2.53 20.23 -10.75
CA GLY A 39 -2.88 21.61 -10.40
C GLY A 39 -1.66 22.41 -9.90
N LEU A 40 -0.87 21.83 -9.00
CA LEU A 40 0.34 22.46 -8.47
C LEU A 40 1.36 22.82 -9.55
N LEU A 41 1.61 21.90 -10.48
CA LEU A 41 2.55 22.09 -11.59
C LEU A 41 2.06 23.13 -12.61
N LEU A 42 0.76 23.12 -12.95
CA LEU A 42 0.20 24.05 -13.93
C LEU A 42 0.08 25.49 -13.39
N PHE A 43 -0.20 25.65 -12.10
CA PHE A 43 -0.39 26.97 -11.49
C PHE A 43 0.89 27.54 -10.84
N LYS A 44 2.07 26.93 -11.05
CA LYS A 44 3.34 27.29 -10.38
C LYS A 44 3.14 27.53 -8.87
N ALA A 45 2.37 26.66 -8.25
CA ALA A 45 2.05 26.81 -6.84
C ALA A 45 3.24 26.40 -5.98
N ASP A 46 3.39 27.12 -4.87
CA ASP A 46 4.50 27.04 -3.92
C ASP A 46 4.67 25.62 -3.34
N GLU A 47 5.92 25.21 -3.03
CA GLU A 47 6.23 23.87 -2.50
C GLU A 47 5.45 23.56 -1.21
N SER A 48 5.08 24.60 -0.45
CA SER A 48 4.26 24.50 0.75
C SER A 48 2.89 23.82 0.54
N LYS A 49 2.39 23.78 -0.70
CA LYS A 49 1.12 23.11 -1.06
C LYS A 49 1.28 21.66 -1.53
N LEU A 50 2.50 21.16 -1.68
CA LEU A 50 2.75 19.75 -2.02
C LEU A 50 2.51 18.83 -0.81
N MET A 51 2.91 19.27 0.39
CA MET A 51 2.81 18.48 1.62
C MET A 51 1.37 17.99 1.92
N PRO A 52 0.31 18.83 1.81
CA PRO A 52 -1.06 18.37 2.03
C PRO A 52 -1.56 17.34 1.01
N VAL A 53 -1.16 17.47 -0.27
CA VAL A 53 -1.53 16.51 -1.33
C VAL A 53 -0.90 15.15 -1.05
N TRP A 54 0.39 15.15 -0.68
CA TRP A 54 1.11 13.95 -0.28
C TRP A 54 0.52 13.28 0.96
N MET A 55 0.18 14.05 2.00
CA MET A 55 -0.46 13.51 3.21
C MET A 55 -1.83 12.89 2.90
N SER A 56 -2.62 13.50 2.01
CA SER A 56 -3.91 12.95 1.60
C SER A 56 -3.75 11.62 0.86
N PHE A 57 -2.83 11.56 -0.11
CA PHE A 57 -2.49 10.33 -0.82
C PHE A 57 -1.98 9.24 0.13
N GLY A 58 -1.06 9.59 1.04
CA GLY A 58 -0.50 8.66 2.03
C GLY A 58 -1.58 8.01 2.90
N ARG A 59 -2.62 8.74 3.31
CA ARG A 59 -3.77 8.17 4.06
C ARG A 59 -4.50 7.08 3.27
N TRP A 60 -4.76 7.32 2.00
CA TRP A 60 -5.41 6.33 1.13
C TRP A 60 -4.51 5.12 0.85
N ALA A 61 -3.21 5.34 0.69
CA ALA A 61 -2.23 4.28 0.50
C ALA A 61 -2.13 3.37 1.73
N VAL A 62 -2.06 3.94 2.94
CA VAL A 62 -2.05 3.18 4.20
C VAL A 62 -3.34 2.38 4.39
N ALA A 63 -4.50 2.98 4.07
CA ALA A 63 -5.77 2.26 4.11
C ALA A 63 -5.78 1.07 3.14
N GLY A 64 -5.32 1.28 1.90
CA GLY A 64 -5.19 0.22 0.89
C GLY A 64 -4.28 -0.92 1.35
N LEU A 65 -3.09 -0.61 1.84
CA LEU A 65 -2.15 -1.61 2.37
C LEU A 65 -2.75 -2.41 3.53
N SER A 66 -3.53 -1.76 4.40
CA SER A 66 -4.17 -2.43 5.54
C SER A 66 -5.21 -3.46 5.09
N PHE A 67 -6.01 -3.14 4.07
CA PHE A 67 -6.93 -4.10 3.47
C PHE A 67 -6.16 -5.23 2.78
N GLN A 68 -5.11 -4.92 2.02
CA GLN A 68 -4.27 -5.92 1.38
C GLN A 68 -3.64 -6.90 2.38
N LEU A 69 -3.20 -6.43 3.56
CA LEU A 69 -2.71 -7.30 4.62
C LEU A 69 -3.82 -8.20 5.17
N ALA A 70 -5.03 -7.67 5.36
CA ALA A 70 -6.17 -8.46 5.82
C ALA A 70 -6.56 -9.55 4.81
N ALA A 71 -6.53 -9.26 3.50
CA ALA A 71 -6.79 -10.24 2.45
C ALA A 71 -5.77 -11.40 2.50
N ASP A 72 -4.48 -11.08 2.59
CA ASP A 72 -3.41 -12.09 2.69
C ASP A 72 -3.56 -13.00 3.93
N ILE A 73 -3.96 -12.45 5.08
CA ILE A 73 -4.20 -13.22 6.31
C ILE A 73 -5.37 -14.21 6.12
N VAL A 74 -6.45 -13.77 5.46
CA VAL A 74 -7.59 -14.65 5.17
C VAL A 74 -7.16 -15.77 4.23
N GLU A 75 -6.44 -15.45 3.15
CA GLU A 75 -6.00 -16.41 2.13
C GLU A 75 -5.01 -17.45 2.69
N THR A 76 -4.11 -17.04 3.59
CA THR A 76 -3.19 -17.97 4.28
C THR A 76 -3.87 -18.88 5.31
N SER A 77 -5.01 -18.46 5.87
CA SER A 77 -5.75 -19.26 6.87
C SER A 77 -6.53 -20.44 6.28
N ILE A 78 -6.77 -20.42 4.97
CA ILE A 78 -7.61 -21.37 4.23
C ILE A 78 -6.87 -21.97 3.03
N ALA A 79 -5.54 -22.06 3.02
CA ALA A 79 -4.82 -22.65 1.89
C ALA A 79 -4.74 -24.19 2.04
N PRO A 80 -5.51 -24.99 1.27
CA PRO A 80 -5.55 -26.45 1.42
C PRO A 80 -4.36 -27.14 0.74
N THR A 81 -3.71 -26.51 -0.25
CA THR A 81 -2.65 -27.14 -1.05
C THR A 81 -1.31 -26.43 -0.98
N TRP A 82 -0.22 -27.21 -1.02
CA TRP A 82 1.15 -26.69 -1.10
C TRP A 82 1.41 -25.79 -2.32
N ALA A 83 0.64 -25.95 -3.41
CA ALA A 83 0.76 -25.10 -4.60
C ALA A 83 0.17 -23.69 -4.37
N GLU A 84 -0.95 -23.59 -3.67
CA GLU A 84 -1.54 -22.30 -3.26
C GLU A 84 -0.69 -21.62 -2.19
N ILE A 85 -0.21 -22.38 -1.20
CA ILE A 85 0.76 -21.88 -0.21
C ILE A 85 2.03 -21.36 -0.89
N GLY A 86 2.51 -22.03 -1.93
CA GLY A 86 3.68 -21.58 -2.70
C GLY A 86 3.44 -20.26 -3.44
N LYS A 87 2.27 -20.09 -4.08
CA LYS A 87 1.89 -18.81 -4.72
C LYS A 87 1.74 -17.69 -3.70
N LEU A 88 1.03 -17.96 -2.60
CA LEU A 88 0.86 -17.01 -1.50
C LEU A 88 2.20 -16.62 -0.88
N GLY A 89 3.07 -17.59 -0.62
CA GLY A 89 4.42 -17.37 -0.11
C GLY A 89 5.27 -16.54 -1.07
N ALA A 90 5.18 -16.77 -2.38
CA ALA A 90 5.87 -15.96 -3.38
C ALA A 90 5.36 -14.51 -3.40
N ILE A 91 4.04 -14.31 -3.36
CA ILE A 91 3.43 -12.97 -3.30
C ILE A 91 3.83 -12.25 -2.01
N ALA A 92 3.76 -12.92 -0.87
CA ALA A 92 4.16 -12.38 0.42
C ALA A 92 5.67 -12.03 0.47
N ALA A 93 6.52 -12.88 -0.12
CA ALA A 93 7.96 -12.62 -0.22
C ALA A 93 8.24 -11.40 -1.11
N ILE A 94 7.59 -11.29 -2.28
CA ILE A 94 7.69 -10.12 -3.15
C ILE A 94 7.23 -8.87 -2.41
N ARG A 95 6.08 -8.92 -1.73
CA ARG A 95 5.53 -7.79 -0.97
C ARG A 95 6.49 -7.35 0.14
N THR A 96 7.05 -8.29 0.89
CA THR A 96 8.01 -8.00 1.96
C THR A 96 9.28 -7.38 1.41
N PHE A 97 9.81 -7.94 0.32
CA PHE A 97 11.02 -7.44 -0.31
C PHE A 97 10.83 -6.02 -0.86
N LEU A 98 9.75 -5.77 -1.59
CA LEU A 98 9.44 -4.45 -2.15
C LEU A 98 9.19 -3.41 -1.06
N ASN A 99 8.40 -3.74 -0.03
CA ASN A 99 8.16 -2.81 1.07
C ASN A 99 9.45 -2.50 1.84
N TYR A 100 10.30 -3.51 2.10
CA TYR A 100 11.59 -3.29 2.77
C TYR A 100 12.51 -2.36 1.98
N PHE A 101 12.62 -2.55 0.67
CA PHE A 101 13.44 -1.67 -0.17
C PHE A 101 12.88 -0.26 -0.25
N LEU A 102 11.56 -0.11 -0.40
CA LEU A 102 10.92 1.20 -0.48
C LEU A 102 11.08 1.99 0.82
N ASP A 103 10.89 1.34 1.98
CA ASP A 103 11.03 2.00 3.28
C ASP A 103 12.49 2.42 3.53
N ARG A 104 13.45 1.57 3.12
CA ARG A 104 14.87 1.90 3.20
C ARG A 104 15.29 3.05 2.28
N ASP A 105 14.75 3.12 1.07
CA ASP A 105 14.99 4.24 0.16
C ASP A 105 14.43 5.55 0.72
N LEU A 106 13.22 5.49 1.31
CA LEU A 106 12.59 6.64 1.97
C LEU A 106 13.38 7.11 3.20
N GLU A 107 13.93 6.18 4.00
CA GLU A 107 14.79 6.49 5.13
C GLU A 107 16.03 7.29 4.69
N GLY A 108 16.68 6.85 3.60
CA GLY A 108 17.82 7.56 3.03
C GLY A 108 17.50 8.98 2.54
N ILE A 109 16.29 9.21 2.04
CA ILE A 109 15.83 10.57 1.68
C ILE A 109 15.65 11.43 2.93
N ARG A 110 14.97 10.92 3.95
CA ARG A 110 14.72 11.64 5.22
C ARG A 110 16.01 12.02 5.93
N GLU A 111 17.01 11.15 5.94
CA GLU A 111 18.32 11.44 6.54
C GLU A 111 19.03 12.58 5.80
N ARG A 112 18.97 12.60 4.46
CA ARG A 112 19.55 13.68 3.65
C ARG A 112 18.83 15.02 3.86
N GLU A 113 17.51 14.99 3.99
CA GLU A 113 16.72 16.19 4.30
C GLU A 113 17.07 16.74 5.69
N LYS A 114 17.19 15.89 6.71
CA LYS A 114 17.62 16.30 8.05
C LYS A 114 19.03 16.90 8.05
N ALA A 115 19.99 16.24 7.39
CA ALA A 115 21.36 16.74 7.31
C ALA A 115 21.46 18.10 6.58
N LYS A 116 20.63 18.31 5.55
CA LYS A 116 20.52 19.62 4.89
C LYS A 116 19.95 20.70 5.81
N ALA A 117 18.86 20.39 6.53
CA ALA A 117 18.21 21.34 7.43
C ALA A 117 19.13 21.75 8.60
N GLU A 118 19.94 20.81 9.12
CA GLU A 118 20.95 21.10 10.14
C GLU A 118 22.09 21.98 9.61
N ALA A 119 22.53 21.77 8.36
CA ALA A 119 23.58 22.58 7.73
C ALA A 119 23.13 24.02 7.40
N GLU A 120 21.84 24.25 7.11
CA GLU A 120 21.29 25.60 6.88
C GLU A 120 20.98 26.35 8.19
N ALA A 121 20.88 25.64 9.32
CA ALA A 121 20.65 26.21 10.64
C ALA A 121 21.94 26.63 11.38
N VAL A 122 23.12 26.33 10.82
CA VAL A 122 24.47 26.65 11.35
C VAL A 122 25.08 27.80 10.55
#